data_AF-A0A2E4FJ89-F1
#
_entry.id   AF-A0A2E4FJ89-F1
#
_cell.length_a   1.000
_cell.length_b   1.000
_cell.length_c   1.000
_cell.angle_alpha   90.00
_cell.angle_beta   90.00
_cell.angle_gamma   90.00
#
_symmetry.space_group_name_H-M   'P 1'
#
loop_
_entity.id
_entity.type
_entity.pdbx_description
1 polymer ?
#
loop_
_entity_poly.entity_id
_entity_poly.type
_entity_poly.pdbx_seq_one_letter_code
_entity_poly.pdbx_strand_id
1 'polypeptide(L)'
;MAGRHQQHTRVVAVLLLGTVAIVGERAIGSNAPPPAQAECIPGANCDVMPASARAYAAMCELELGVAPTVDCGLGVVLPITVDGVEVFEDPGLHVCEDASLQIGDCMPGSSLQRYQATNRDGTPRPDAVWVSFCRHDGRDDVVDFDMPDSVQLIGYNYETGATCFFESGDNSPWTSVDEKNRLLGVLPGPDDPEFDQAYTVPGVQCVRCHQADPFNHNPWIKGARLPEDPRQPVLPVLPGPNPPYYVVGGGDWDMRTIHIDGNGCLGCHRIGMETLAEYTGDFWDPNEHMPPHNPGSLAADYDELVACWTNGPENTPGCNWVIPPAGECDGGIVGADYPYASDRFNRGTGDDDRSSAGRWRRPGC
;
A
#
# COMPACT_ATOMS: atom_id res chain seq x y z
N MET A 1 92.91 -24.16 5.86
CA MET A 1 93.95 -23.10 6.00
C MET A 1 93.41 -21.85 5.32
N ALA A 2 93.58 -20.72 6.00
CA ALA A 2 93.51 -19.30 5.58
C ALA A 2 92.97 -18.95 4.17
N GLY A 3 92.16 -17.91 3.96
CA GLY A 3 91.80 -16.80 4.83
C GLY A 3 90.96 -15.75 4.10
N ARG A 4 90.35 -14.87 4.92
CA ARG A 4 89.84 -13.50 4.72
C ARG A 4 89.96 -12.88 3.31
N HIS A 5 88.84 -12.33 2.81
CA HIS A 5 88.76 -11.00 2.17
C HIS A 5 87.30 -10.54 2.20
N GLN A 6 86.94 -9.64 3.13
CA GLN A 6 86.80 -8.17 2.93
C GLN A 6 85.84 -7.77 1.80
N GLN A 7 84.60 -7.48 2.21
CA GLN A 7 83.58 -6.79 1.42
C GLN A 7 84.03 -5.36 1.13
N HIS A 8 83.97 -4.93 -0.12
CA HIS A 8 83.59 -3.56 -0.46
C HIS A 8 82.81 -3.54 -1.78
N THR A 9 81.63 -2.97 -1.64
CA THR A 9 80.58 -2.66 -2.60
C THR A 9 81.09 -1.92 -3.84
N ARG A 10 80.62 -2.32 -5.03
CA ARG A 10 80.40 -1.39 -6.15
C ARG A 10 79.41 -1.97 -7.17
N VAL A 11 78.18 -1.47 -7.01
CA VAL A 11 77.12 -1.20 -7.98
C VAL A 11 77.40 -1.60 -9.45
N VAL A 12 76.58 -2.52 -9.96
CA VAL A 12 76.32 -2.67 -11.40
C VAL A 12 74.81 -2.58 -11.61
N ALA A 13 74.41 -1.65 -12.47
CA ALA A 13 73.04 -1.39 -12.85
C ALA A 13 72.44 -2.56 -13.65
N VAL A 14 71.20 -2.93 -13.33
CA VAL A 14 70.35 -3.76 -14.18
C VAL A 14 69.11 -2.94 -14.48
N LEU A 15 68.86 -2.71 -15.77
CA LEU A 15 67.64 -2.13 -16.30
C LEU A 15 66.44 -2.99 -15.89
N LEU A 16 65.47 -2.39 -15.22
CA LEU A 16 64.11 -2.89 -15.10
C LEU A 16 63.18 -1.88 -15.79
N LEU A 17 62.59 -2.34 -16.90
CA LEU A 17 61.47 -1.71 -17.58
C LEU A 17 60.26 -1.71 -16.62
N GLY A 18 60.04 -0.58 -15.95
CA GLY A 18 58.80 -0.31 -15.22
C GLY A 18 57.79 0.37 -16.14
N THR A 19 56.77 -0.37 -16.56
CA THR A 19 55.51 0.19 -17.05
C THR A 19 54.91 1.11 -15.98
N VAL A 20 54.74 2.38 -16.32
CA VAL A 20 54.01 3.36 -15.52
C VAL A 20 52.54 2.98 -15.55
N ALA A 21 52.04 2.36 -14.48
CA ALA A 21 50.61 2.30 -14.21
C ALA A 21 50.19 3.71 -13.74
N ILE A 22 49.47 4.43 -14.58
CA ILE A 22 48.77 5.64 -14.20
C ILE A 22 47.63 5.20 -13.28
N VAL A 23 47.85 5.27 -11.97
CA VAL A 23 46.79 5.16 -10.98
C VAL A 23 45.98 6.46 -11.08
N GLY A 24 44.88 6.40 -11.83
CA GLY A 24 43.83 7.40 -11.73
C GLY A 24 43.04 7.13 -10.45
N GLU A 25 43.51 7.68 -9.33
CA GLU A 25 42.70 7.82 -8.12
C GLU A 25 41.51 8.71 -8.44
N ARG A 26 40.36 8.11 -8.73
CA ARG A 26 39.07 8.77 -8.50
C ARG A 26 38.92 8.93 -7.00
N ALA A 27 39.32 10.10 -6.50
CA ALA A 27 38.85 10.60 -5.22
C ALA A 27 37.31 10.69 -5.29
N ILE A 28 36.63 9.66 -4.78
CA ILE A 28 35.20 9.74 -4.48
C ILE A 28 35.13 10.60 -3.22
N GLY A 29 34.85 11.89 -3.42
CA GLY A 29 34.60 12.82 -2.33
C GLY A 29 33.36 12.38 -1.57
N SER A 30 33.57 11.85 -0.36
CA SER A 30 32.54 11.55 0.63
C SER A 30 32.07 12.82 1.34
N ASN A 31 31.64 13.83 0.57
CA ASN A 31 31.06 15.10 1.07
C ASN A 31 30.05 15.67 0.06
N ALA A 32 29.28 14.81 -0.62
CA ALA A 32 28.04 15.28 -1.21
C ALA A 32 27.07 15.57 -0.05
N PRO A 33 26.43 16.75 0.01
CA PRO A 33 25.28 16.92 0.89
C PRO A 33 24.26 15.83 0.55
N PRO A 34 23.49 15.31 1.51
CA PRO A 34 22.34 14.47 1.18
C PRO A 34 21.49 15.23 0.14
N PRO A 35 20.92 14.53 -0.87
CA PRO A 35 20.02 15.16 -1.81
C PRO A 35 18.97 15.94 -1.02
N ALA A 36 18.61 17.13 -1.51
CA ALA A 36 17.53 17.87 -0.88
C ALA A 36 16.29 16.96 -0.79
N GLN A 37 15.46 17.08 0.25
CA GLN A 37 14.25 16.25 0.37
C GLN A 37 13.33 16.36 -0.86
N ALA A 38 13.46 17.44 -1.65
CA ALA A 38 12.79 17.64 -2.94
C ALA A 38 13.42 16.90 -4.15
N GLU A 39 14.62 16.32 -4.02
CA GLU A 39 15.33 15.57 -5.07
C GLU A 39 15.30 14.06 -4.87
N CYS A 40 14.82 13.58 -3.71
CA CYS A 40 14.70 12.14 -3.47
C CYS A 40 13.37 11.64 -4.02
N ILE A 41 13.39 11.12 -5.26
CA ILE A 41 12.26 10.39 -5.86
C ILE A 41 12.47 8.91 -5.53
N PRO A 42 11.65 8.30 -4.66
CA PRO A 42 11.74 6.88 -4.37
C PRO A 42 11.55 6.07 -5.64
N GLY A 43 12.48 5.15 -5.92
CA GLY A 43 12.44 4.37 -7.14
C GLY A 43 12.72 5.16 -8.42
N ALA A 44 13.53 6.23 -8.39
CA ALA A 44 13.89 7.09 -9.55
C ALA A 44 14.39 6.37 -10.83
N ASN A 45 14.67 5.07 -10.76
CA ASN A 45 15.01 4.24 -11.92
C ASN A 45 13.81 3.50 -12.54
N CYS A 46 12.63 3.57 -11.92
CA CYS A 46 11.41 2.93 -12.38
C CYS A 46 10.60 3.97 -13.17
N ASP A 47 10.54 3.77 -14.49
CA ASP A 47 9.72 4.54 -15.41
C ASP A 47 8.25 4.65 -14.95
N VAL A 48 7.49 5.57 -15.55
CA VAL A 48 6.01 5.66 -15.40
C VAL A 48 5.38 4.27 -15.56
N MET A 49 4.37 3.95 -14.76
CA MET A 49 3.63 2.69 -14.85
C MET A 49 3.34 2.32 -16.31
N PRO A 50 3.70 1.10 -16.75
CA PRO A 50 3.48 0.69 -18.13
C PRO A 50 1.99 0.43 -18.38
N ALA A 51 1.60 0.34 -19.65
CA ALA A 51 0.18 0.22 -20.01
C ALA A 51 -0.42 -1.18 -19.76
N SER A 52 0.41 -2.23 -19.67
CA SER A 52 -0.06 -3.61 -19.50
C SER A 52 0.29 -4.15 -18.12
N ALA A 53 -0.58 -4.99 -17.57
CA ALA A 53 -0.41 -5.58 -16.24
C ALA A 53 0.85 -6.46 -16.17
N ARG A 54 1.18 -7.20 -17.23
CA ARG A 54 2.40 -8.03 -17.30
C ARG A 54 3.67 -7.20 -17.27
N ALA A 55 3.70 -6.10 -18.02
CA ALA A 55 4.83 -5.18 -17.99
C ALA A 55 4.98 -4.55 -16.61
N TYR A 56 3.86 -4.23 -15.95
CA TYR A 56 3.87 -3.69 -14.60
C TYR A 56 4.32 -4.73 -13.56
N ALA A 57 3.88 -5.99 -13.67
CA ALA A 57 4.36 -7.09 -12.84
C ALA A 57 5.88 -7.29 -12.96
N ALA A 58 6.44 -7.18 -14.18
CA ALA A 58 7.87 -7.25 -14.39
C ALA A 58 8.64 -6.07 -13.75
N MET A 59 8.04 -4.88 -13.73
CA MET A 59 8.59 -3.71 -13.02
C MET A 59 8.56 -3.93 -11.50
N CYS A 60 7.43 -4.42 -10.97
CA CYS A 60 7.23 -4.73 -9.55
C CYS A 60 8.17 -5.82 -9.04
N GLU A 61 8.50 -6.80 -9.88
CA GLU A 61 9.32 -7.95 -9.49
C GLU A 61 10.68 -7.58 -8.92
N LEU A 62 11.27 -6.48 -9.38
CA LEU A 62 12.54 -5.97 -8.89
C LEU A 62 12.49 -5.68 -7.38
N GLU A 63 11.37 -5.14 -6.91
CA GLU A 63 11.16 -4.72 -5.52
C GLU A 63 10.42 -5.78 -4.68
N LEU A 64 9.60 -6.63 -5.31
CA LEU A 64 8.60 -7.45 -4.64
C LEU A 64 8.69 -8.95 -4.94
N GLY A 65 9.56 -9.35 -5.87
CA GLY A 65 9.53 -10.71 -6.41
C GLY A 65 8.31 -10.97 -7.30
N VAL A 66 8.14 -12.21 -7.73
CA VAL A 66 7.11 -12.57 -8.72
C VAL A 66 5.72 -12.43 -8.11
N ALA A 67 4.85 -11.67 -8.78
CA ALA A 67 3.42 -11.61 -8.41
C ALA A 67 2.80 -13.01 -8.47
N PRO A 68 2.07 -13.46 -7.43
CA PRO A 68 1.54 -14.82 -7.38
C PRO A 68 0.37 -15.02 -8.36
N THR A 69 0.18 -16.27 -8.77
CA THR A 69 -1.14 -16.73 -9.24
C THR A 69 -2.11 -16.73 -8.06
N VAL A 70 -3.29 -16.14 -8.25
CA VAL A 70 -4.32 -16.06 -7.22
C VAL A 70 -5.34 -17.19 -7.38
N ASP A 71 -5.57 -17.94 -6.30
CA ASP A 71 -6.63 -18.96 -6.21
C ASP A 71 -7.64 -18.55 -5.13
N CYS A 72 -8.80 -18.04 -5.54
CA CYS A 72 -9.84 -17.59 -4.61
C CYS A 72 -10.41 -18.75 -3.75
N GLY A 73 -10.27 -20.00 -4.18
CA GLY A 73 -10.63 -21.19 -3.42
C GLY A 73 -9.67 -21.49 -2.26
N LEU A 74 -8.45 -20.97 -2.29
CA LEU A 74 -7.45 -21.11 -1.21
C LEU A 74 -7.45 -19.94 -0.23
N GLY A 75 -8.13 -18.84 -0.55
CA GLY A 75 -8.29 -17.70 0.34
C GLY A 75 -9.01 -18.05 1.64
N VAL A 76 -8.71 -17.28 2.70
CA VAL A 76 -9.47 -17.27 3.95
C VAL A 76 -10.72 -16.45 3.71
N VAL A 77 -11.88 -17.06 3.87
CA VAL A 77 -13.18 -16.38 3.77
C VAL A 77 -13.30 -15.34 4.87
N LEU A 78 -13.80 -14.16 4.52
CA LEU A 78 -14.12 -13.10 5.48
C LEU A 78 -15.33 -13.55 6.32
N PRO A 79 -15.19 -13.68 7.65
CA PRO A 79 -16.29 -14.11 8.48
C PRO A 79 -17.36 -13.01 8.56
N ILE A 80 -18.62 -13.42 8.53
CA ILE A 80 -19.76 -12.51 8.69
C ILE A 80 -20.61 -13.04 9.82
N THR A 81 -20.90 -12.18 10.79
CA THR A 81 -21.72 -12.52 11.95
C THR A 81 -22.90 -11.56 12.09
N VAL A 82 -24.05 -12.14 12.44
CA VAL A 82 -25.27 -11.43 12.84
C VAL A 82 -25.69 -11.99 14.19
N ASP A 83 -25.80 -11.14 15.21
CA ASP A 83 -26.12 -11.53 16.59
C ASP A 83 -25.21 -12.69 17.12
N GLY A 84 -23.92 -12.62 16.79
CA GLY A 84 -22.91 -13.63 17.14
C GLY A 84 -23.03 -14.97 16.40
N VAL A 85 -23.88 -15.07 15.37
CA VAL A 85 -24.05 -16.27 14.54
C VAL A 85 -23.45 -16.04 13.15
N GLU A 86 -22.60 -16.96 12.70
CA GLU A 86 -22.02 -16.90 11.36
C GLU A 86 -23.08 -17.11 10.27
N VAL A 87 -23.09 -16.25 9.26
CA VAL A 87 -24.02 -16.29 8.13
C VAL A 87 -23.25 -16.30 6.81
N PHE A 88 -23.87 -16.89 5.77
CA PHE A 88 -23.25 -17.08 4.45
C PHE A 88 -24.08 -16.46 3.30
N GLU A 89 -25.24 -15.94 3.62
CA GLU A 89 -26.09 -15.15 2.73
C GLU A 89 -25.92 -13.68 3.07
N ASP A 90 -26.24 -12.78 2.13
CA ASP A 90 -26.14 -11.35 2.39
C ASP A 90 -27.22 -10.94 3.42
N PRO A 91 -26.83 -10.46 4.62
CA PRO A 91 -27.80 -10.00 5.61
C PRO A 91 -28.34 -8.60 5.28
N GLY A 92 -27.76 -7.91 4.29
CA GLY A 92 -28.08 -6.54 3.91
C GLY A 92 -27.18 -5.49 4.57
N LEU A 93 -27.29 -4.26 4.08
CA LEU A 93 -26.45 -3.13 4.49
C LEU A 93 -26.58 -2.82 6.00
N HIS A 94 -25.42 -2.73 6.65
CA HIS A 94 -25.21 -2.44 8.08
C HIS A 94 -25.89 -3.41 9.03
N VAL A 95 -26.17 -4.65 8.58
CA VAL A 95 -26.83 -5.67 9.40
C VAL A 95 -25.82 -6.57 10.12
N CYS A 96 -24.68 -6.90 9.50
CA CYS A 96 -23.64 -7.64 10.19
C CYS A 96 -22.83 -6.76 11.14
N GLU A 97 -22.21 -7.41 12.13
CA GLU A 97 -21.44 -6.75 13.20
C GLU A 97 -20.19 -6.04 12.66
N ASP A 98 -19.50 -6.64 11.69
CA ASP A 98 -18.25 -6.15 11.10
C ASP A 98 -18.43 -5.85 9.61
N ALA A 99 -19.38 -4.98 9.26
CA ALA A 99 -19.57 -4.53 7.88
C ALA A 99 -18.35 -3.73 7.35
N SER A 100 -18.14 -3.75 6.04
CA SER A 100 -17.17 -2.89 5.37
C SER A 100 -17.48 -1.43 5.66
N LEU A 101 -16.51 -0.68 6.19
CA LEU A 101 -16.71 0.75 6.47
C LEU A 101 -16.84 1.61 5.21
N GLN A 102 -16.61 1.07 4.00
CA GLN A 102 -16.70 1.86 2.77
C GLN A 102 -18.10 1.87 2.16
N ILE A 103 -18.89 0.82 2.39
CA ILE A 103 -20.15 0.56 1.68
C ILE A 103 -21.25 0.10 2.65
N GLY A 104 -20.88 -0.25 3.88
CA GLY A 104 -21.80 -0.75 4.90
C GLY A 104 -22.14 -2.22 4.70
N ASP A 105 -21.48 -2.88 3.77
CA ASP A 105 -21.86 -4.22 3.31
C ASP A 105 -20.94 -5.31 3.87
N CYS A 106 -21.49 -6.49 4.04
CA CYS A 106 -20.86 -7.68 4.58
C CYS A 106 -20.19 -8.52 3.47
N MET A 107 -20.66 -8.43 2.22
CA MET A 107 -20.06 -9.05 1.03
C MET A 107 -19.68 -10.53 1.25
N PRO A 108 -20.66 -11.41 1.56
CA PRO A 108 -20.44 -12.84 1.80
C PRO A 108 -19.66 -13.50 0.67
N GLY A 109 -18.89 -14.53 0.99
CA GLY A 109 -18.09 -15.25 0.00
C GLY A 109 -16.78 -14.60 -0.41
N SER A 110 -16.55 -13.35 0.00
CA SER A 110 -15.28 -12.68 -0.19
C SER A 110 -14.16 -13.35 0.60
N SER A 111 -12.93 -13.34 0.07
CA SER A 111 -11.78 -13.96 0.73
C SER A 111 -10.48 -13.19 0.54
N LEU A 112 -9.56 -13.37 1.49
CA LEU A 112 -8.21 -12.81 1.46
C LEU A 112 -7.17 -13.92 1.45
N GLN A 113 -6.07 -13.69 0.74
CA GLN A 113 -4.93 -14.60 0.79
C GLN A 113 -3.65 -13.80 0.93
N ARG A 114 -2.77 -14.25 1.83
CA ARG A 114 -1.43 -13.69 2.01
C ARG A 114 -0.40 -14.68 1.47
N TYR A 115 0.48 -14.19 0.61
CA TYR A 115 1.57 -14.94 0.03
C TYR A 115 2.88 -14.39 0.54
N GLN A 116 3.77 -15.28 0.98
CA GLN A 116 5.18 -14.94 1.10
C GLN A 116 5.73 -14.68 -0.30
N ALA A 117 6.38 -13.54 -0.50
CA ALA A 117 6.99 -13.25 -1.79
C ALA A 117 8.14 -14.21 -2.11
N THR A 118 8.36 -14.43 -3.40
CA THR A 118 9.43 -15.28 -3.92
C THR A 118 10.15 -14.60 -5.08
N ASN A 119 11.45 -14.83 -5.18
CA ASN A 119 12.20 -14.47 -6.38
C ASN A 119 11.84 -15.41 -7.53
N ARG A 120 12.21 -15.04 -8.76
CA ARG A 120 11.93 -15.84 -9.97
C ARG A 120 12.58 -17.24 -9.96
N ASP A 121 13.65 -17.44 -9.20
CA ASP A 121 14.26 -18.75 -9.01
C ASP A 121 13.55 -19.61 -7.94
N GLY A 122 12.45 -19.11 -7.36
CA GLY A 122 11.66 -19.77 -6.32
C GLY A 122 12.21 -19.58 -4.91
N THR A 123 13.31 -18.84 -4.73
CA THR A 123 13.84 -18.57 -3.39
C THR A 123 12.93 -17.60 -2.62
N PRO A 124 12.76 -17.76 -1.30
CA PRO A 124 11.94 -16.87 -0.51
C PRO A 124 12.47 -15.42 -0.49
N ARG A 125 11.55 -14.45 -0.52
CA ARG A 125 11.82 -13.01 -0.37
C ARG A 125 11.10 -12.48 0.88
N PRO A 126 11.67 -12.63 2.08
CA PRO A 126 10.97 -12.38 3.35
C PRO A 126 10.71 -10.89 3.64
N ASP A 127 11.41 -9.99 2.95
CA ASP A 127 11.23 -8.54 2.94
C ASP A 127 9.97 -8.09 2.20
N ALA A 128 9.30 -8.98 1.46
CA ALA A 128 8.10 -8.64 0.69
C ALA A 128 6.93 -9.60 0.94
N VAL A 129 5.73 -9.09 0.71
CA VAL A 129 4.46 -9.80 0.83
C VAL A 129 3.56 -9.47 -0.33
N TRP A 130 2.73 -10.43 -0.73
CA TRP A 130 1.59 -10.19 -1.61
C TRP A 130 0.30 -10.53 -0.88
N VAL A 131 -0.75 -9.75 -1.11
CA VAL A 131 -2.09 -9.98 -0.57
C VAL A 131 -3.09 -9.88 -1.71
N SER A 132 -3.89 -10.92 -1.90
CA SER A 132 -5.04 -10.88 -2.81
C SER A 132 -6.34 -10.70 -2.04
N PHE A 133 -7.27 -9.99 -2.67
CA PHE A 133 -8.63 -9.86 -2.21
C PHE A 133 -9.57 -10.30 -3.32
N CYS A 134 -10.20 -11.46 -3.14
CA CYS A 134 -11.26 -11.95 -4.01
C CYS A 134 -12.58 -11.44 -3.42
N ARG A 135 -13.09 -10.33 -3.93
CA ARG A 135 -14.34 -9.70 -3.50
C ARG A 135 -15.51 -10.30 -4.27
N HIS A 136 -16.42 -10.91 -3.53
CA HIS A 136 -17.75 -11.27 -4.01
C HIS A 136 -18.74 -10.21 -3.52
N ASP A 137 -19.62 -9.74 -4.40
CA ASP A 137 -20.63 -8.76 -3.99
C ASP A 137 -21.76 -9.40 -3.18
N GLY A 138 -22.18 -10.61 -3.54
CA GLY A 138 -23.21 -11.38 -2.83
C GLY A 138 -24.64 -10.85 -2.94
N ARG A 139 -24.86 -9.75 -3.68
CA ARG A 139 -26.14 -9.03 -3.82
C ARG A 139 -26.85 -9.27 -5.15
N ASP A 140 -26.85 -10.52 -5.61
CA ASP A 140 -27.45 -10.89 -6.90
C ASP A 140 -28.95 -10.55 -7.03
N ASP A 141 -29.63 -10.20 -5.93
CA ASP A 141 -31.06 -9.87 -5.85
C ASP A 141 -31.37 -8.37 -5.61
N VAL A 142 -30.36 -7.50 -5.44
CA VAL A 142 -30.56 -6.06 -5.23
C VAL A 142 -30.66 -5.35 -6.57
N VAL A 143 -31.88 -4.92 -6.93
CA VAL A 143 -32.15 -4.14 -8.15
C VAL A 143 -31.31 -2.86 -8.17
N ASP A 144 -30.62 -2.63 -9.28
CA ASP A 144 -29.74 -1.47 -9.55
C ASP A 144 -28.39 -1.44 -8.79
N PHE A 145 -28.00 -2.53 -8.13
CA PHE A 145 -26.68 -2.67 -7.49
C PHE A 145 -25.99 -3.96 -7.94
N ASP A 146 -25.29 -3.89 -9.09
CA ASP A 146 -24.50 -5.01 -9.64
C ASP A 146 -23.03 -4.58 -9.68
N MET A 147 -22.31 -4.86 -8.58
CA MET A 147 -20.87 -4.69 -8.52
C MET A 147 -20.21 -6.01 -8.94
N PRO A 148 -19.44 -6.04 -10.03
CA PRO A 148 -18.86 -7.29 -10.50
C PRO A 148 -17.88 -7.86 -9.48
N ASP A 149 -17.86 -9.19 -9.40
CA ASP A 149 -16.83 -9.94 -8.68
C ASP A 149 -15.45 -9.48 -9.15
N SER A 150 -14.55 -9.32 -8.20
CA SER A 150 -13.23 -8.74 -8.49
C SER A 150 -12.15 -9.43 -7.67
N VAL A 151 -10.97 -9.49 -8.24
CA VAL A 151 -9.75 -9.94 -7.61
C VAL A 151 -8.71 -8.83 -7.67
N GLN A 152 -8.43 -8.21 -6.52
CA GLN A 152 -7.35 -7.25 -6.35
C GLN A 152 -6.09 -7.96 -5.84
N LEU A 153 -4.93 -7.42 -6.17
CA LEU A 153 -3.64 -7.91 -5.69
C LEU A 153 -2.73 -6.72 -5.31
N ILE A 154 -2.22 -6.75 -4.09
CA ILE A 154 -1.32 -5.72 -3.55
C ILE A 154 -0.02 -6.39 -3.12
N GLY A 155 1.10 -5.91 -3.64
CA GLY A 155 2.43 -6.29 -3.17
C GLY A 155 3.05 -5.17 -2.35
N TYR A 156 3.77 -5.51 -1.28
CA TYR A 156 4.44 -4.55 -0.40
C TYR A 156 5.81 -5.06 0.06
N ASN A 157 6.83 -4.19 0.06
CA ASN A 157 8.14 -4.43 0.64
C ASN A 157 8.23 -3.76 2.03
N TYR A 158 8.44 -4.56 3.08
CA TYR A 158 8.51 -4.09 4.47
C TYR A 158 9.72 -3.19 4.77
N GLU A 159 10.80 -3.31 4.00
CA GLU A 159 12.03 -2.54 4.22
C GLU A 159 12.01 -1.24 3.43
N THR A 160 11.65 -1.30 2.14
CA THR A 160 11.71 -0.13 1.24
C THR A 160 10.38 0.61 1.12
N GLY A 161 9.27 -0.02 1.46
CA GLY A 161 7.93 0.53 1.25
C GLY A 161 7.41 0.43 -0.19
N ALA A 162 8.16 -0.23 -1.08
CA ALA A 162 7.75 -0.41 -2.46
C ALA A 162 6.38 -1.11 -2.52
N THR A 163 5.45 -0.55 -3.27
CA THR A 163 4.08 -1.06 -3.36
C THR A 163 3.63 -1.15 -4.80
N CYS A 164 2.98 -2.26 -5.14
CA CYS A 164 2.30 -2.44 -6.42
C CYS A 164 0.84 -2.81 -6.23
N PHE A 165 -0.05 -2.13 -6.96
CA PHE A 165 -1.49 -2.37 -6.98
C PHE A 165 -1.92 -2.96 -8.32
N PHE A 166 -2.65 -4.07 -8.30
CA PHE A 166 -3.32 -4.62 -9.47
C PHE A 166 -4.82 -4.63 -9.21
N GLU A 167 -5.56 -3.98 -10.11
CA GLU A 167 -7.02 -4.05 -10.13
C GLU A 167 -7.46 -5.14 -11.09
N SER A 168 -8.68 -5.62 -10.91
CA SER A 168 -9.28 -6.59 -11.83
C SER A 168 -9.51 -5.97 -13.20
N GLY A 169 -9.11 -6.69 -14.25
CA GLY A 169 -9.61 -6.48 -15.59
C GLY A 169 -10.93 -7.24 -15.79
N ASP A 170 -11.06 -7.94 -16.91
CA ASP A 170 -12.15 -8.89 -17.13
C ASP A 170 -11.75 -10.26 -16.55
N ASN A 171 -11.96 -10.45 -15.24
CA ASN A 171 -11.63 -11.68 -14.53
C ASN A 171 -12.72 -12.77 -14.65
N SER A 172 -13.87 -12.46 -15.25
CA SER A 172 -15.02 -13.37 -15.40
C SER A 172 -14.70 -14.74 -16.04
N PRO A 173 -13.69 -14.89 -16.94
CA PRO A 173 -13.33 -16.20 -17.47
C PRO A 173 -12.71 -17.16 -16.43
N TRP A 174 -12.16 -16.64 -15.34
CA TRP A 174 -11.45 -17.43 -14.32
C TRP A 174 -12.18 -17.53 -13.00
N THR A 175 -13.22 -16.73 -12.79
CA THR A 175 -13.98 -16.70 -11.54
C THR A 175 -15.34 -17.36 -11.66
N SER A 176 -15.82 -17.94 -10.58
CA SER A 176 -17.16 -18.52 -10.47
C SER A 176 -17.63 -18.49 -9.02
N VAL A 177 -18.93 -18.34 -8.79
CA VAL A 177 -19.53 -18.46 -7.46
C VAL A 177 -20.04 -19.87 -7.23
N ASP A 178 -19.75 -20.45 -6.06
CA ASP A 178 -20.24 -21.78 -5.68
C ASP A 178 -21.63 -21.75 -5.03
N GLU A 179 -22.15 -22.94 -4.72
CA GLU A 179 -23.46 -23.12 -4.08
C GLU A 179 -23.56 -22.54 -2.65
N LYS A 180 -22.45 -22.10 -2.07
CA LYS A 180 -22.36 -21.46 -0.74
C LYS A 180 -22.05 -19.97 -0.85
N ASN A 181 -22.31 -19.39 -2.02
CA ASN A 181 -22.09 -17.98 -2.28
C ASN A 181 -20.62 -17.57 -2.18
N ARG A 182 -19.66 -18.49 -2.42
CA ARG A 182 -18.23 -18.19 -2.34
C ARG A 182 -17.64 -17.95 -3.73
N LEU A 183 -16.83 -16.90 -3.85
CA LEU A 183 -16.02 -16.67 -5.05
C LEU A 183 -14.86 -17.66 -5.12
N LEU A 184 -14.83 -18.44 -6.20
CA LEU A 184 -13.80 -19.41 -6.55
C LEU A 184 -13.14 -19.01 -7.87
N GLY A 185 -12.02 -19.64 -8.19
CA GLY A 185 -11.31 -19.42 -9.44
C GLY A 185 -9.81 -19.36 -9.28
N VAL A 186 -9.09 -19.65 -10.37
CA VAL A 186 -7.61 -19.51 -10.43
C VAL A 186 -7.28 -18.54 -11.54
N LEU A 187 -6.75 -17.38 -11.16
CA LEU A 187 -6.40 -16.32 -12.10
C LEU A 187 -5.03 -16.60 -12.73
N PRO A 188 -4.80 -16.17 -13.99
CA PRO A 188 -3.48 -16.27 -14.60
C PRO A 188 -2.42 -15.55 -13.76
N GLY A 189 -1.19 -16.08 -13.78
CA GLY A 189 -0.01 -15.41 -13.21
C GLY A 189 0.71 -14.55 -14.26
N PRO A 190 1.73 -13.75 -13.90
CA PRO A 190 2.35 -12.77 -14.79
C PRO A 190 3.07 -13.35 -16.03
N ASP A 191 3.46 -14.63 -15.97
CA ASP A 191 4.07 -15.34 -17.11
C ASP A 191 3.03 -15.82 -18.13
N ASP A 192 1.74 -15.84 -17.77
CA ASP A 192 0.63 -16.21 -18.64
C ASP A 192 0.19 -15.00 -19.50
N PRO A 193 0.00 -15.15 -20.83
CA PRO A 193 -0.48 -14.06 -21.68
C PRO A 193 -1.86 -13.52 -21.28
N GLU A 194 -2.70 -14.31 -20.60
CA GLU A 194 -4.04 -13.89 -20.16
C GLU A 194 -4.01 -12.97 -18.93
N PHE A 195 -2.85 -12.76 -18.29
CA PHE A 195 -2.70 -11.85 -17.16
C PHE A 195 -3.11 -10.41 -17.49
N ASP A 196 -2.83 -9.94 -18.71
CA ASP A 196 -3.24 -8.61 -19.18
C ASP A 196 -4.77 -8.48 -19.38
N GLN A 197 -5.51 -9.59 -19.40
CA GLN A 197 -6.98 -9.58 -19.41
C GLN A 197 -7.53 -9.65 -17.99
N ALA A 198 -6.96 -10.52 -17.14
CA ALA A 198 -7.43 -10.71 -15.77
C ALA A 198 -7.15 -9.52 -14.85
N TYR A 199 -6.06 -8.78 -15.12
CA TYR A 199 -5.64 -7.62 -14.33
C TYR A 199 -5.40 -6.40 -15.21
N THR A 200 -5.62 -5.23 -14.63
CA THR A 200 -5.24 -3.94 -15.19
C THR A 200 -4.26 -3.22 -14.28
N VAL A 201 -3.42 -2.39 -14.91
CA VAL A 201 -2.64 -1.38 -14.20
C VAL A 201 -3.59 -0.30 -13.66
N PRO A 202 -3.31 0.31 -12.50
CA PRO A 202 -4.14 1.38 -11.95
C PRO A 202 -4.40 2.53 -12.94
N GLY A 203 -5.66 2.75 -13.29
CA GLY A 203 -6.09 3.91 -14.11
C GLY A 203 -6.33 5.18 -13.28
N VAL A 204 -6.27 5.06 -11.96
CA VAL A 204 -6.39 6.15 -10.97
C VAL A 204 -5.33 5.97 -9.90
N GLN A 205 -5.04 7.02 -9.14
CA GLN A 205 -4.13 6.92 -8.00
C GLN A 205 -4.81 6.11 -6.87
N CYS A 206 -4.44 4.83 -6.71
CA CYS A 206 -4.94 3.96 -5.63
C CYS A 206 -4.70 4.58 -4.24
N VAL A 207 -3.67 5.41 -4.13
CA VAL A 207 -3.34 6.19 -2.92
C VAL A 207 -4.42 7.21 -2.55
N ARG A 208 -5.44 7.44 -3.38
CA ARG A 208 -6.66 8.13 -2.94
C ARG A 208 -7.26 7.45 -1.71
N CYS A 209 -7.37 6.12 -1.73
CA CYS A 209 -7.90 5.35 -0.60
C CYS A 209 -6.80 4.64 0.20
N HIS A 210 -5.60 4.48 -0.35
CA HIS A 210 -4.47 3.79 0.27
C HIS A 210 -3.35 4.76 0.64
N GLN A 211 -3.68 6.00 1.01
CA GLN A 211 -2.69 7.07 1.16
C GLN A 211 -1.72 6.80 2.32
N ALA A 212 -2.28 6.35 3.44
CA ALA A 212 -1.56 6.12 4.69
C ALA A 212 -0.85 4.76 4.77
N ASP A 213 -1.32 3.78 4.00
CA ASP A 213 -0.87 2.40 4.06
C ASP A 213 -1.35 1.68 2.79
N PRO A 214 -0.57 0.76 2.19
CA PRO A 214 -1.06 -0.11 1.13
C PRO A 214 -2.25 -0.97 1.55
N PHE A 215 -2.44 -1.23 2.84
CA PHE A 215 -3.43 -2.15 3.38
C PHE A 215 -4.48 -1.41 4.22
N ASN A 216 -5.69 -1.27 3.67
CA ASN A 216 -6.80 -0.63 4.37
C ASN A 216 -7.38 -1.56 5.44
N HIS A 217 -7.22 -1.16 6.68
CA HIS A 217 -7.55 -1.93 7.86
C HIS A 217 -8.87 -1.48 8.49
N ASN A 218 -9.93 -2.28 8.31
CA ASN A 218 -11.23 -2.09 8.96
C ASN A 218 -11.69 -3.38 9.69
N PRO A 219 -12.74 -3.33 10.52
CA PRO A 219 -13.21 -4.51 11.27
C PRO A 219 -13.50 -5.72 10.38
N TRP A 220 -14.20 -5.51 9.26
CA TRP A 220 -14.53 -6.53 8.26
C TRP A 220 -13.29 -7.29 7.75
N ILE A 221 -12.35 -6.57 7.14
CA ILE A 221 -11.13 -7.14 6.54
C ILE A 221 -10.23 -7.78 7.60
N LYS A 222 -10.20 -7.24 8.82
CA LYS A 222 -9.46 -7.82 9.95
C LYS A 222 -10.05 -9.13 10.47
N GLY A 223 -11.31 -9.44 10.15
CA GLY A 223 -11.96 -10.69 10.49
C GLY A 223 -11.27 -11.91 9.89
N ALA A 224 -10.69 -11.79 8.68
CA ALA A 224 -9.92 -12.86 8.08
C ALA A 224 -8.61 -13.09 8.85
N ARG A 225 -8.48 -14.26 9.48
CA ARG A 225 -7.30 -14.69 10.25
C ARG A 225 -6.57 -15.83 9.58
N LEU A 226 -5.24 -15.85 9.72
CA LEU A 226 -4.44 -16.93 9.16
C LEU A 226 -4.77 -18.27 9.83
N PRO A 227 -4.97 -19.35 9.08
CA PRO A 227 -5.22 -20.68 9.66
C PRO A 227 -4.10 -21.16 10.58
N GLU A 228 -2.85 -20.87 10.24
CA GLU A 228 -1.66 -21.29 10.98
C GLU A 228 -1.36 -20.45 12.23
N ASP A 229 -1.81 -19.19 12.28
CA ASP A 229 -1.77 -18.33 13.47
C ASP A 229 -2.99 -17.40 13.51
N PRO A 230 -4.13 -17.85 14.09
CA PRO A 230 -5.37 -17.09 14.10
C PRO A 230 -5.32 -15.77 14.87
N ARG A 231 -4.23 -15.49 15.60
CA ARG A 231 -4.01 -14.19 16.27
C ARG A 231 -3.59 -13.11 15.27
N GLN A 232 -3.15 -13.50 14.08
CA GLN A 232 -2.70 -12.60 13.04
C GLN A 232 -3.77 -12.47 11.95
N PRO A 233 -4.13 -11.24 11.54
CA PRO A 233 -4.92 -11.05 10.33
C PRO A 233 -4.18 -11.58 9.09
N VAL A 234 -4.95 -11.96 8.07
CA VAL A 234 -4.38 -12.25 6.74
C VAL A 234 -3.74 -11.00 6.17
N LEU A 235 -4.43 -9.86 6.27
CA LEU A 235 -3.88 -8.56 5.87
C LEU A 235 -2.75 -8.15 6.85
N PRO A 236 -1.50 -7.96 6.39
CA PRO A 236 -0.38 -7.60 7.25
C PRO A 236 -0.58 -6.26 7.94
N VAL A 237 -0.19 -6.16 9.21
CA VAL A 237 -0.15 -4.89 9.95
C VAL A 237 1.26 -4.32 9.88
N LEU A 238 1.40 -3.12 9.33
CA LEU A 238 2.70 -2.44 9.25
C LEU A 238 3.08 -1.84 10.62
N PRO A 239 4.37 -1.91 11.01
CA PRO A 239 4.80 -1.43 12.32
C PRO A 239 4.95 0.09 12.36
N GLY A 240 4.43 0.69 13.44
CA GLY A 240 4.62 2.11 13.74
C GLY A 240 3.72 3.06 12.94
N PRO A 241 3.74 4.36 13.27
CA PRO A 241 2.84 5.35 12.66
C PRO A 241 3.28 5.80 11.26
N ASN A 242 4.52 5.49 10.84
CA ASN A 242 5.09 6.02 9.61
C ASN A 242 5.97 4.97 8.88
N PRO A 243 5.40 3.83 8.47
CA PRO A 243 6.13 2.83 7.70
C PRO A 243 6.57 3.41 6.34
N PRO A 244 7.65 2.88 5.73
CA PRO A 244 8.07 3.32 4.41
C PRO A 244 6.98 2.99 3.39
N TYR A 245 6.73 3.87 2.43
CA TYR A 245 5.66 3.69 1.45
C TYR A 245 5.83 4.52 0.19
N TYR A 246 5.88 3.84 -0.95
CA TYR A 246 5.75 4.47 -2.27
C TYR A 246 5.16 3.48 -3.27
N VAL A 247 4.64 4.01 -4.37
CA VAL A 247 4.08 3.21 -5.45
C VAL A 247 5.11 3.06 -6.57
N VAL A 248 5.44 1.82 -6.91
CA VAL A 248 6.36 1.52 -8.01
C VAL A 248 5.74 2.03 -9.32
N GLY A 249 6.50 2.81 -10.09
CA GLY A 249 6.02 3.45 -11.32
C GLY A 249 4.99 4.58 -11.11
N GLY A 250 4.57 4.83 -9.87
CA GLY A 250 3.68 5.93 -9.46
C GLY A 250 4.45 7.09 -8.82
N GLY A 251 5.67 7.36 -9.29
CA GLY A 251 6.51 8.44 -8.74
C GLY A 251 5.90 9.84 -8.88
N ASP A 252 4.88 9.99 -9.73
CA ASP A 252 4.09 11.20 -9.93
C ASP A 252 2.78 11.23 -9.14
N TRP A 253 2.62 10.33 -8.15
CA TRP A 253 1.41 10.27 -7.33
C TRP A 253 1.50 11.17 -6.08
N ASP A 254 0.33 11.62 -5.61
CA ASP A 254 0.27 12.44 -4.40
C ASP A 254 0.31 11.58 -3.14
N MET A 255 1.53 11.39 -2.62
CA MET A 255 1.78 10.60 -1.41
C MET A 255 1.60 11.40 -0.11
N ARG A 256 1.20 12.68 -0.19
CA ARG A 256 1.15 13.57 0.98
C ARG A 256 -0.02 13.21 1.89
N THR A 257 0.24 13.09 3.18
CA THR A 257 -0.78 13.03 4.23
C THR A 257 -0.65 14.23 5.17
N ILE A 258 -1.71 14.53 5.93
CA ILE A 258 -1.68 15.60 6.92
C ILE A 258 -0.85 15.20 8.14
N HIS A 259 -0.07 16.15 8.66
CA HIS A 259 0.60 16.04 9.95
C HIS A 259 0.41 17.30 10.80
N ILE A 260 0.10 17.10 12.08
CA ILE A 260 -0.06 18.15 13.08
C ILE A 260 0.70 17.71 14.34
N ASP A 261 1.67 18.52 14.76
CA ASP A 261 2.51 18.22 15.92
C ASP A 261 1.66 18.14 17.20
N GLY A 262 1.75 17.01 17.91
CA GLY A 262 1.05 16.80 19.18
C GLY A 262 -0.41 16.34 19.05
N ASN A 263 -0.93 16.19 17.83
CA ASN A 263 -2.25 15.63 17.60
C ASN A 263 -2.31 14.15 18.02
N GLY A 264 -3.26 13.81 18.90
CA GLY A 264 -3.36 12.50 19.52
C GLY A 264 -3.60 11.35 18.53
N CYS A 265 -4.34 11.60 17.44
CA CYS A 265 -4.61 10.60 16.41
C CYS A 265 -3.34 10.24 15.63
N LEU A 266 -2.53 11.26 15.33
CA LEU A 266 -1.30 11.11 14.52
C LEU A 266 -0.12 10.51 15.29
N GLY A 267 -0.22 10.37 16.61
CA GLY A 267 0.77 9.66 17.41
C GLY A 267 0.86 8.17 17.07
N CYS A 268 -0.22 7.60 16.53
CA CYS A 268 -0.30 6.18 16.16
C CYS A 268 -0.61 5.96 14.67
N HIS A 269 -1.25 6.93 14.00
CA HIS A 269 -1.73 6.79 12.64
C HIS A 269 -1.08 7.82 11.70
N ARG A 270 -0.67 7.37 10.52
CA ARG A 270 -0.75 8.21 9.33
C ARG A 270 -2.16 8.05 8.76
N ILE A 271 -2.79 9.13 8.31
CA ILE A 271 -4.20 9.12 7.93
C ILE A 271 -4.37 9.63 6.50
N GLY A 272 -5.00 8.81 5.66
CA GLY A 272 -5.55 9.23 4.37
C GLY A 272 -6.95 9.80 4.61
N MET A 273 -7.09 11.11 4.44
CA MET A 273 -8.34 11.80 4.81
C MET A 273 -9.51 11.44 3.91
N GLU A 274 -9.26 11.10 2.65
CA GLU A 274 -10.31 10.62 1.75
C GLU A 274 -10.86 9.26 2.21
N THR A 275 -10.01 8.32 2.61
CA THR A 275 -10.45 7.03 3.19
C THR A 275 -11.31 7.26 4.43
N LEU A 276 -10.92 8.21 5.28
CA LEU A 276 -11.70 8.58 6.46
C LEU A 276 -13.03 9.24 6.08
N ALA A 277 -13.06 10.03 5.00
CA ALA A 277 -14.28 10.62 4.46
C ALA A 277 -15.25 9.56 3.91
N GLU A 278 -14.75 8.52 3.24
CA GLU A 278 -15.56 7.38 2.81
C GLU A 278 -16.18 6.67 4.04
N TYR A 279 -15.37 6.40 5.08
CA TYR A 279 -15.87 5.72 6.28
C TYR A 279 -16.94 6.54 7.02
N THR A 280 -16.68 7.82 7.21
CA THR A 280 -17.62 8.73 7.88
C THR A 280 -18.86 9.04 7.03
N GLY A 281 -18.71 9.03 5.70
CA GLY A 281 -19.81 9.11 4.75
C GLY A 281 -20.76 7.93 4.86
N ASP A 282 -20.24 6.77 5.26
CA ASP A 282 -20.95 5.51 5.49
C ASP A 282 -21.28 5.27 6.99
N PHE A 283 -21.52 6.36 7.73
CA PHE A 283 -22.00 6.36 9.11
C PHE A 283 -21.04 5.82 10.19
N TRP A 284 -19.77 5.59 9.87
CA TRP A 284 -18.77 5.26 10.89
C TRP A 284 -18.27 6.54 11.59
N ASP A 285 -18.49 6.67 12.90
CA ASP A 285 -17.99 7.81 13.69
C ASP A 285 -16.69 7.45 14.44
N PRO A 286 -15.53 8.05 14.08
CA PRO A 286 -14.28 7.83 14.80
C PRO A 286 -14.41 8.07 16.31
N ASN A 287 -15.24 9.00 16.76
CA ASN A 287 -15.39 9.30 18.19
C ASN A 287 -16.13 8.20 18.96
N GLU A 288 -16.93 7.37 18.29
CA GLU A 288 -17.59 6.23 18.93
C GLU A 288 -16.66 5.02 19.08
N HIS A 289 -15.54 5.01 18.34
CA HIS A 289 -14.66 3.84 18.22
C HIS A 289 -13.21 4.08 18.64
N MET A 290 -12.74 5.33 18.61
CA MET A 290 -11.33 5.69 18.77
C MET A 290 -11.10 6.71 19.89
N PRO A 291 -10.02 6.56 20.67
CA PRO A 291 -9.15 5.38 20.74
C PRO A 291 -9.89 4.16 21.34
N PRO A 292 -9.51 2.91 21.00
CA PRO A 292 -10.27 1.71 21.38
C PRO A 292 -10.53 1.50 22.88
N HIS A 293 -9.70 2.08 23.74
CA HIS A 293 -9.82 1.95 25.20
C HIS A 293 -10.47 3.17 25.86
N ASN A 294 -10.75 4.24 25.12
CA ASN A 294 -11.41 5.43 25.63
C ASN A 294 -12.06 6.24 24.48
N PRO A 295 -13.09 5.69 23.80
CA PRO A 295 -13.69 6.35 22.63
C PRO A 295 -14.11 7.80 22.89
N GLY A 296 -13.83 8.67 21.93
CA GLY A 296 -14.20 10.09 21.95
C GLY A 296 -13.26 10.97 22.76
N SER A 297 -12.28 10.39 23.45
CA SER A 297 -11.30 11.17 24.21
C SER A 297 -10.36 12.04 23.37
N LEU A 298 -10.30 11.77 22.06
CA LEU A 298 -9.51 12.53 21.07
C LEU A 298 -10.39 13.32 20.10
N ALA A 299 -11.65 13.63 20.47
CA ALA A 299 -12.57 14.34 19.58
C ALA A 299 -12.04 15.70 19.11
N ALA A 300 -11.36 16.44 19.99
CA ALA A 300 -10.75 17.72 19.64
C ALA A 300 -9.57 17.56 18.66
N ASP A 301 -8.76 16.50 18.80
CA ASP A 301 -7.69 16.17 17.85
C ASP A 301 -8.27 15.76 16.49
N TYR A 302 -9.39 15.04 16.48
CA TYR A 302 -10.09 14.70 15.25
C TYR A 302 -10.67 15.93 14.54
N ASP A 303 -11.32 16.84 15.29
CA ASP A 303 -11.83 18.11 14.75
C ASP A 303 -10.70 18.96 14.14
N GLU A 304 -9.53 18.97 14.76
CA GLU A 304 -8.34 19.65 14.25
C GLU A 304 -7.85 19.06 12.91
N LEU A 305 -7.85 17.73 12.78
CA LEU A 305 -7.52 17.05 11.52
C LEU A 305 -8.50 17.38 10.40
N VAL A 306 -9.80 17.32 10.68
CA VAL A 306 -10.86 17.66 9.73
C VAL A 306 -10.72 19.12 9.30
N ALA A 307 -10.52 20.03 10.26
CA ALA A 307 -10.31 21.45 9.98
C ALA A 307 -9.08 21.67 9.09
N CYS A 308 -7.96 20.98 9.35
CA CYS A 308 -6.80 21.10 8.48
C CYS A 308 -7.10 20.58 7.06
N TRP A 309 -7.76 19.43 6.91
CA TRP A 309 -8.04 18.85 5.60
C TRP A 309 -9.00 19.71 4.77
N THR A 310 -10.02 20.28 5.41
CA THR A 310 -11.00 21.16 4.74
C THR A 310 -10.36 22.48 4.32
N ASN A 311 -9.53 23.09 5.17
CA ASN A 311 -8.91 24.39 4.87
C ASN A 311 -7.62 24.27 4.03
N GLY A 312 -7.01 23.09 4.03
CA GLY A 312 -5.66 22.85 3.54
C GLY A 312 -4.59 23.21 4.59
N PRO A 313 -3.49 22.43 4.70
CA PRO A 313 -2.32 22.79 5.51
C PRO A 313 -1.76 24.18 5.21
N GLU A 314 -1.86 24.65 3.96
CA GLU A 314 -1.39 25.98 3.55
C GLU A 314 -2.13 27.13 4.26
N ASN A 315 -3.35 26.88 4.75
CA ASN A 315 -4.20 27.87 5.41
C ASN A 315 -4.41 27.57 6.91
N THR A 316 -3.80 26.52 7.45
CA THR A 316 -4.03 26.05 8.82
C THR A 316 -2.72 26.05 9.61
N PRO A 317 -2.51 27.00 10.54
CA PRO A 317 -1.28 27.08 11.34
C PRO A 317 -0.98 25.77 12.10
N GLY A 318 0.27 25.30 12.02
CA GLY A 318 0.70 24.06 12.68
C GLY A 318 0.37 22.77 11.92
N CYS A 319 -0.36 22.87 10.81
CA CYS A 319 -0.62 21.74 9.94
C CYS A 319 0.32 21.71 8.74
N ASN A 320 0.86 20.53 8.44
CA ASN A 320 1.83 20.31 7.38
C ASN A 320 1.41 19.16 6.47
N TRP A 321 1.82 19.23 5.21
CA TRP A 321 1.89 18.04 4.36
C TRP A 321 3.16 17.28 4.66
N VAL A 322 3.05 15.96 4.81
CA VAL A 322 4.20 15.07 4.95
C VAL A 322 4.11 13.93 3.94
N ILE A 323 5.25 13.49 3.45
CA ILE A 323 5.38 12.21 2.73
C ILE A 323 6.07 11.18 3.65
N PRO A 324 5.71 9.89 3.54
CA PRO A 324 6.36 8.84 4.30
C PRO A 324 7.82 8.65 3.84
N PRO A 325 8.65 7.94 4.64
CA PRO A 325 9.90 7.39 4.14
C PRO A 325 9.62 6.49 2.93
N ALA A 326 10.57 6.35 2.01
CA ALA A 326 10.36 5.56 0.82
C ALA A 326 11.68 5.20 0.13
N GLY A 327 12.01 3.92 0.08
CA GLY A 327 13.33 3.43 -0.32
C GLY A 327 14.40 4.07 0.55
N GLU A 328 15.33 4.77 -0.09
CA GLU A 328 16.43 5.50 0.58
C GLU A 328 16.03 6.94 1.00
N CYS A 329 14.79 7.35 0.77
CA CYS A 329 14.29 8.67 1.13
C CYS A 329 13.71 8.67 2.56
N ASP A 330 14.16 9.60 3.39
CA ASP A 330 13.66 9.77 4.77
C ASP A 330 12.21 10.25 4.85
N GLY A 331 11.67 10.79 3.76
CA GLY A 331 10.37 11.47 3.73
C GLY A 331 10.39 12.82 4.47
N GLY A 332 9.24 13.22 5.01
CA GLY A 332 9.11 14.42 5.86
C GLY A 332 8.20 15.50 5.30
N ILE A 333 8.31 16.70 5.86
CA ILE A 333 7.46 17.84 5.52
C ILE A 333 7.75 18.31 4.09
N VAL A 334 6.70 18.47 3.30
CA VAL A 334 6.77 19.04 1.95
C VAL A 334 5.95 20.31 1.84
N GLY A 335 6.42 21.24 1.01
CA GLY A 335 5.77 22.52 0.78
C GLY A 335 4.64 22.44 -0.24
N ALA A 336 4.01 23.60 -0.48
CA ALA A 336 3.01 23.78 -1.53
C ALA A 336 3.59 23.60 -2.96
N ASP A 337 4.92 23.55 -3.09
CA ASP A 337 5.65 23.30 -4.33
C ASP A 337 5.89 21.81 -4.62
N TYR A 338 5.28 20.91 -3.83
CA TYR A 338 5.33 19.47 -4.10
C TYR A 338 4.77 19.18 -5.52
N PRO A 339 5.61 18.64 -6.44
CA PRO A 339 5.30 18.63 -7.87
C PRO A 339 4.17 17.69 -8.26
N TYR A 340 3.80 16.77 -7.37
CA TYR A 340 2.81 15.72 -7.60
C TYR A 340 1.53 15.93 -6.78
N ALA A 341 1.31 17.16 -6.32
CA ALA A 341 0.12 17.53 -5.58
C ALA A 341 -1.16 17.24 -6.39
N SER A 342 -2.07 16.46 -5.82
CA SER A 342 -3.39 16.17 -6.37
C SER A 342 -4.38 17.22 -5.91
N ASP A 343 -5.05 17.87 -6.85
CA ASP A 343 -6.16 18.78 -6.56
C ASP A 343 -7.50 18.05 -6.27
N ARG A 344 -7.52 16.71 -6.32
CA ARG A 344 -8.78 15.93 -6.32
C ARG A 344 -9.16 15.30 -4.98
N PHE A 345 -8.20 14.77 -4.21
CA PHE A 345 -8.49 13.97 -3.00
C PHE A 345 -7.75 14.43 -1.74
N ASN A 346 -6.83 15.39 -1.87
CA ASN A 346 -6.12 16.01 -0.74
C ASN A 346 -6.71 17.36 -0.33
N ARG A 347 -7.99 17.60 -0.67
CA ARG A 347 -8.77 18.74 -0.20
C ARG A 347 -10.15 18.24 0.17
N GLY A 348 -10.62 18.57 1.36
CA GLY A 348 -12.02 18.36 1.69
C GLY A 348 -12.88 19.14 0.71
N THR A 349 -13.70 18.45 -0.08
CA THR A 349 -14.74 19.15 -0.83
C THR A 349 -15.65 19.80 0.21
N GLY A 350 -15.78 21.13 0.16
CA GLY A 350 -16.82 21.80 0.93
C GLY A 350 -18.17 21.12 0.65
N ASP A 351 -19.12 21.24 1.58
CA ASP A 351 -20.43 20.56 1.58
C ASP A 351 -21.22 20.54 0.25
N ASP A 352 -20.83 21.33 -0.75
CA ASP A 352 -21.47 21.48 -2.05
C ASP A 352 -21.21 20.31 -3.04
N ASP A 353 -20.15 19.51 -2.87
CA ASP A 353 -19.85 18.38 -3.80
C ASP A 353 -20.23 16.99 -3.26
N ARG A 354 -20.84 16.93 -2.06
CA ARG A 354 -21.46 15.70 -1.49
C ARG A 354 -22.74 15.27 -2.23
N SER A 355 -22.91 15.66 -3.49
CA SER A 355 -24.11 15.42 -4.30
C SER A 355 -23.99 14.27 -5.30
N SER A 356 -22.84 13.59 -5.38
CA SER A 356 -22.66 12.42 -6.26
C SER A 356 -22.65 11.06 -5.53
N ALA A 357 -22.48 11.03 -4.20
CA ALA A 357 -22.84 9.88 -3.38
C ALA A 357 -24.22 10.15 -2.76
N GLY A 358 -25.21 9.34 -3.13
CA GLY A 358 -26.56 9.49 -2.65
C GLY A 358 -26.59 9.61 -1.12
N ARG A 359 -27.26 10.64 -0.60
CA ARG A 359 -27.65 10.67 0.82
C ARG A 359 -28.52 9.45 1.07
N TRP A 360 -27.93 8.38 1.59
CA TRP A 360 -28.64 7.26 2.17
C TRP A 360 -29.33 7.76 3.45
N ARG A 361 -30.51 8.37 3.30
CA ARG A 361 -31.37 8.63 4.45
C ARG A 361 -31.83 7.27 4.95
N ARG A 362 -31.51 6.92 6.20
CA ARG A 362 -32.22 5.85 6.93
C ARG A 362 -33.72 6.03 6.72
N PRO A 363 -34.46 5.04 6.16
CA PRO A 363 -35.91 5.08 6.21
C PRO A 363 -36.33 4.98 7.68
N GLY A 364 -36.75 6.09 8.29
CA GLY A 364 -37.27 6.11 9.66
C GLY A 364 -36.60 7.06 10.66
N CYS A 365 -35.73 7.98 10.23
CA CYS A 365 -35.33 9.16 11.01
C CYS A 365 -35.62 10.46 10.25
#